data_AF-A0A067DLG6-F1
#
_entry.id   AF-A0A067DLG6-F1
#
_cell.length_a   1.000
_cell.length_b   1.000
_cell.length_c   1.000
_cell.angle_alpha   90.00
_cell.angle_beta   90.00
_cell.angle_gamma   90.00
#
_symmetry.space_group_name_H-M   'P 1'
#
loop_
_entity.id
_entity.type
_entity.pdbx_description
1 polymer ?
#
loop_
_entity_poly.entity_id
_entity_poly.type
_entity_poly.pdbx_seq_one_letter_code
_entity_poly.pdbx_strand_id
1 'polypeptide(L)'
;MAATEENSQLFPIFILTIMALPLVPYTILKLCHAFSKKIKTIHCQCSDCARSGKYRKSIFKRISNFSTCSNLSLVLLWVIMIILIYYIKSTSREMQVFEPFSILGLEHGASDSDIKKAYRRLSIQYHPDKNPDPG
;
A
#
# COMPACT_ATOMS: atom_id res chain seq x y z
N MET A 1 7.21 3.31 -25.58
CA MET A 1 7.95 2.72 -24.44
C MET A 1 7.53 3.35 -23.11
N ALA A 2 7.32 4.67 -23.02
CA ALA A 2 6.83 5.33 -21.80
C ALA A 2 5.48 4.78 -21.26
N ALA A 3 4.53 4.42 -22.14
CA ALA A 3 3.21 3.98 -21.72
C ALA A 3 3.18 2.62 -20.99
N THR A 4 4.16 1.76 -21.23
CA THR A 4 4.25 0.47 -20.53
C THR A 4 4.89 0.62 -19.13
N GLU A 5 5.72 1.64 -18.93
CA GLU A 5 6.41 1.91 -17.65
C GLU A 5 5.47 2.55 -16.63
N GLU A 6 4.65 3.52 -17.04
CA GLU A 6 3.65 4.17 -16.17
C GLU A 6 2.60 3.18 -15.64
N ASN A 7 2.12 2.27 -16.50
CA ASN A 7 1.19 1.22 -16.12
C ASN A 7 1.82 0.23 -15.11
N SER A 8 3.12 -0.04 -15.25
CA SER A 8 3.85 -0.93 -14.36
C SER A 8 4.03 -0.33 -12.95
N GLN A 9 4.08 1.00 -12.84
CA GLN A 9 4.25 1.70 -11.57
C GLN A 9 2.93 1.91 -10.80
N LEU A 10 1.80 2.05 -11.51
CA LEU A 10 0.47 2.15 -10.90
C LEU A 10 -0.04 0.79 -10.37
N PHE A 11 0.40 -0.30 -10.99
CA PHE A 11 -0.05 -1.65 -10.64
C PHE A 11 0.22 -2.05 -9.18
N PRO A 12 1.43 -1.85 -8.59
CA PRO A 12 1.68 -2.09 -7.17
C PRO A 12 0.75 -1.31 -6.22
N ILE A 13 0.41 -0.06 -6.57
CA ILE A 13 -0.49 0.79 -5.77
C ILE A 13 -1.91 0.22 -5.82
N PHE A 14 -2.36 -0.23 -6.98
CA PHE A 14 -3.66 -0.90 -7.13
C PHE A 14 -3.75 -2.20 -6.32
N ILE A 15 -2.67 -3.00 -6.30
CA ILE A 15 -2.63 -4.22 -5.47
C ILE A 15 -2.65 -3.86 -3.98
N LEU A 16 -1.96 -2.80 -3.56
CA LEU A 16 -1.97 -2.32 -2.18
C LEU A 16 -3.38 -1.95 -1.71
N THR A 17 -4.16 -1.23 -2.53
CA THR A 17 -5.51 -0.81 -2.15
C THR A 17 -6.48 -1.98 -2.06
N ILE A 18 -6.43 -2.93 -3.00
CA ILE A 18 -7.25 -4.15 -2.97
C ILE A 18 -6.96 -4.99 -1.73
N MET A 19 -5.70 -5.08 -1.31
CA MET A 19 -5.34 -5.81 -0.09
C MET A 19 -5.70 -5.04 1.19
N ALA A 20 -5.52 -3.72 1.22
CA ALA A 20 -5.79 -2.89 2.40
C ALA A 20 -7.29 -2.85 2.76
N LEU A 21 -8.16 -2.69 1.75
CA LEU A 21 -9.61 -2.50 1.92
C LEU A 21 -10.29 -3.59 2.78
N PRO A 22 -10.04 -4.89 2.60
CA PRO A 22 -10.58 -5.93 3.47
C PRO A 22 -9.73 -6.18 4.72
N LEU A 23 -8.39 -6.09 4.63
CA LEU A 23 -7.48 -6.47 5.71
C LEU A 23 -7.57 -5.53 6.92
N VAL A 24 -7.61 -4.23 6.68
CA VAL A 24 -7.65 -3.20 7.73
C VAL A 24 -8.95 -3.26 8.55
N PRO A 25 -10.17 -3.21 7.96
CA PRO A 25 -11.39 -3.30 8.76
C PRO A 25 -11.55 -4.66 9.44
N TYR A 26 -11.14 -5.77 8.79
CA TYR A 26 -11.19 -7.09 9.42
C TYR A 26 -10.29 -7.17 10.66
N THR A 27 -9.07 -6.63 10.58
CA THR A 27 -8.13 -6.62 11.71
C THR A 27 -8.62 -5.72 12.84
N ILE A 28 -9.17 -4.55 12.54
CA ILE A 28 -9.81 -3.67 13.54
C ILE A 28 -10.98 -4.37 14.22
N LEU A 29 -11.91 -4.99 13.47
CA LEU A 29 -13.06 -5.70 14.03
C LEU A 29 -12.63 -6.87 14.92
N LYS A 30 -11.65 -7.66 14.48
CA LYS A 30 -11.10 -8.78 15.25
C LYS A 30 -10.43 -8.31 16.53
N LEU A 31 -9.70 -7.20 16.46
CA LEU A 31 -9.01 -6.59 17.60
C LEU A 31 -10.02 -6.02 18.60
N CYS A 32 -11.01 -5.24 18.15
CA CYS A 32 -12.10 -4.73 18.97
C CYS A 32 -12.88 -5.86 19.64
N HIS A 33 -13.17 -6.95 18.92
CA HIS A 33 -13.85 -8.11 19.50
C HIS A 33 -12.95 -8.88 20.50
N ALA A 34 -11.65 -8.99 20.23
CA ALA A 34 -10.70 -9.59 21.16
C ALA A 34 -10.57 -8.79 22.46
N PHE A 35 -10.54 -7.45 22.39
CA PHE A 35 -10.54 -6.57 23.56
C PHE A 35 -11.88 -6.56 24.30
N SER A 36 -13.01 -6.69 23.58
CA SER A 36 -14.35 -6.74 24.17
C SER A 36 -14.67 -8.07 24.86
N LYS A 37 -13.94 -9.16 24.54
CA LYS A 37 -14.07 -10.44 25.25
C LYS A 37 -13.61 -10.31 26.70
N LYS A 38 -14.55 -9.96 27.57
CA LYS A 38 -14.41 -9.95 29.03
C LYS A 38 -13.82 -11.30 29.47
N ILE A 39 -12.69 -11.25 30.16
CA ILE A 39 -12.06 -12.44 30.75
C ILE A 39 -13.07 -12.98 31.77
N LYS A 40 -13.67 -14.15 31.49
CA LYS A 40 -14.40 -14.91 32.51
C LYS A 40 -13.38 -15.36 33.56
N THR A 41 -13.23 -14.57 34.61
CA THR A 41 -12.53 -14.98 35.82
C THR A 41 -13.39 -16.02 36.51
N ILE A 42 -13.08 -17.30 36.32
CA ILE A 42 -13.66 -18.37 37.13
C ILE A 42 -13.05 -18.20 38.53
N HIS A 43 -13.79 -17.58 39.44
CA HIS A 43 -13.38 -17.39 40.82
C HIS A 43 -13.74 -18.64 41.62
N CYS A 44 -12.89 -19.67 41.55
CA CYS A 44 -13.01 -20.87 42.36
C CYS A 44 -11.75 -21.03 43.20
N GLN A 45 -11.90 -21.08 44.53
CA GLN A 45 -10.83 -21.18 45.52
C GLN A 45 -10.74 -22.60 46.14
N CYS A 46 -11.19 -23.64 45.44
CA CYS A 46 -11.01 -25.01 45.95
C CYS A 46 -9.60 -25.55 45.66
N SER A 47 -9.10 -26.39 46.57
CA SER A 47 -7.80 -27.08 46.47
C SER A 47 -7.69 -27.96 45.22
N ASP A 48 -8.80 -28.55 44.76
CA ASP A 48 -8.84 -29.42 43.59
C ASP A 48 -8.59 -28.66 42.27
N CYS A 49 -9.08 -27.42 42.16
CA CYS A 49 -8.84 -26.58 40.99
C CYS A 49 -7.39 -26.07 40.90
N ALA A 50 -6.76 -25.81 42.05
CA ALA A 50 -5.35 -25.40 42.10
C ALA A 50 -4.40 -26.55 41.70
N ARG A 51 -4.66 -27.78 42.19
CA ARG A 51 -3.83 -28.96 41.92
C ARG A 51 -3.93 -29.48 40.49
N SER A 52 -5.09 -29.31 39.86
CA SER A 52 -5.38 -29.84 38.51
C SER A 52 -4.63 -29.13 37.37
N GLY A 53 -3.98 -27.97 37.60
CA GLY A 53 -3.29 -27.21 36.55
C GLY A 53 -4.18 -26.70 35.40
N LYS A 54 -5.51 -26.84 35.53
CA LYS A 54 -6.52 -26.44 34.53
C LYS A 54 -6.44 -24.95 34.18
N TYR A 55 -6.08 -24.11 35.15
CA TYR A 55 -5.92 -22.66 34.95
C TYR A 55 -4.84 -22.34 33.90
N ARG A 56 -3.64 -22.90 34.08
CA ARG A 56 -2.48 -22.71 33.18
C ARG A 56 -2.74 -23.28 31.78
N LYS A 57 -3.39 -24.45 31.69
CA LYS A 57 -3.81 -25.06 30.41
C LYS A 57 -4.85 -24.20 29.66
N SER A 58 -5.74 -23.47 30.34
CA SER A 58 -6.74 -22.63 29.67
C SER A 58 -6.14 -21.37 29.03
N ILE A 59 -5.14 -20.77 29.68
CA ILE A 59 -4.39 -19.62 29.15
C ILE A 59 -3.57 -20.04 27.92
N PHE A 60 -2.83 -21.15 28.04
CA PHE A 60 -2.02 -21.67 26.94
C PHE A 60 -2.89 -22.16 25.77
N LYS A 61 -4.05 -22.76 26.03
CA LYS A 61 -5.04 -23.16 25.00
C LYS A 61 -5.69 -21.95 24.33
N ARG A 62 -5.86 -20.84 25.05
CA ARG A 62 -6.35 -19.56 24.48
C ARG A 62 -5.30 -18.91 23.58
N ILE A 63 -4.02 -18.95 23.97
CA ILE A 63 -2.88 -18.50 23.14
C ILE A 63 -2.67 -19.42 21.94
N SER A 64 -2.76 -20.75 22.10
CA SER A 64 -2.64 -21.69 20.99
C SER A 64 -3.81 -21.59 20.01
N ASN A 65 -5.02 -21.30 20.49
CA ASN A 65 -6.16 -21.03 19.62
C ASN A 65 -6.07 -19.68 18.91
N PHE A 66 -5.40 -18.69 19.52
CA PHE A 66 -4.98 -17.48 18.82
C PHE A 66 -3.86 -17.77 17.81
N SER A 67 -3.09 -18.85 17.96
CA SER A 67 -2.15 -19.35 16.95
C SER A 67 -2.78 -20.40 16.01
N THR A 68 -4.08 -20.31 15.73
CA THR A 68 -4.67 -21.08 14.62
C THR A 68 -4.31 -20.41 13.29
N CYS A 69 -4.16 -21.19 12.22
CA CYS A 69 -3.72 -20.81 10.86
C CYS A 69 -4.24 -19.43 10.35
N SER A 70 -5.43 -19.01 10.79
CA SER A 70 -6.04 -17.71 10.51
C SER A 70 -5.32 -16.48 11.09
N ASN A 71 -4.61 -16.58 12.21
CA ASN A 71 -3.81 -15.45 12.73
C ASN A 71 -2.42 -15.40 12.09
N LEU A 72 -1.85 -16.54 11.71
CA LEU A 72 -0.60 -16.59 10.96
C LEU A 72 -0.79 -15.99 9.55
N SER A 73 -1.91 -16.31 8.88
CA SER A 73 -2.22 -15.72 7.58
C SER A 73 -2.43 -14.20 7.64
N LEU A 74 -2.98 -13.66 8.73
CA LEU A 74 -3.08 -12.21 8.93
C LEU A 74 -1.70 -11.56 9.10
N VAL A 75 -0.83 -12.16 9.90
CA VAL A 75 0.54 -11.64 10.08
C VAL A 75 1.29 -11.67 8.76
N LEU A 76 1.18 -12.75 7.99
CA LEU A 76 1.76 -12.86 6.66
C LEU A 76 1.25 -11.76 5.71
N LEU A 77 -0.07 -11.52 5.68
CA LEU A 77 -0.67 -10.46 4.86
C LEU A 77 -0.16 -9.07 5.25
N TRP A 78 0.01 -8.79 6.54
CA TRP A 78 0.61 -7.52 7.00
C TRP A 78 2.09 -7.39 6.59
N VAL A 79 2.87 -8.48 6.66
CA VAL A 79 4.26 -8.48 6.20
C VAL A 79 4.33 -8.20 4.70
N ILE A 80 3.49 -8.85 3.89
CA ILE A 80 3.40 -8.61 2.44
C ILE A 80 3.02 -7.15 2.17
N MET A 81 2.05 -6.61 2.92
CA MET A 81 1.65 -5.19 2.81
C MET A 81 2.82 -4.24 3.12
N ILE A 82 3.61 -4.50 4.17
CA ILE A 82 4.77 -3.67 4.52
C ILE A 82 5.85 -3.73 3.42
N ILE A 83 6.13 -4.92 2.89
CA ILE A 83 7.08 -5.11 1.79
C ILE A 83 6.62 -4.35 0.55
N LEU A 84 5.32 -4.41 0.22
CA LEU A 84 4.76 -3.72 -0.93
C LEU A 84 4.84 -2.19 -0.77
N ILE A 85 4.58 -1.67 0.44
CA ILE A 85 4.75 -0.23 0.74
C ILE A 85 6.21 0.19 0.58
N TYR A 86 7.15 -0.61 1.08
CA TYR A 86 8.58 -0.34 0.92
C TYR A 86 8.99 -0.33 -0.56
N TYR A 87 8.50 -1.29 -1.35
CA TYR A 87 8.71 -1.36 -2.79
C TYR A 87 8.16 -0.11 -3.50
N ILE A 88 6.91 0.28 -3.22
CA ILE A 88 6.27 1.48 -3.77
C ILE A 88 7.08 2.74 -3.42
N LYS A 89 7.51 2.89 -2.17
CA LYS A 89 8.33 4.01 -1.72
C LYS A 89 9.69 4.06 -2.43
N SER A 90 10.26 2.90 -2.75
CA SER A 90 11.53 2.83 -3.47
C SER A 90 11.36 3.27 -4.93
N THR A 91 10.33 2.78 -5.63
CA THR A 91 10.10 3.09 -7.05
C THR A 91 9.57 4.50 -7.29
N SER A 92 8.77 5.06 -6.38
CA SER A 92 8.18 6.39 -6.56
C SER A 92 9.20 7.53 -6.53
N ARG A 93 10.41 7.31 -6.01
CA ARG A 93 11.50 8.30 -6.04
C ARG A 93 12.10 8.52 -7.43
N GLU A 94 11.81 7.64 -8.39
CA GLU A 94 12.37 7.73 -9.75
C GLU A 94 11.40 8.32 -10.78
N MET A 95 10.16 8.63 -10.42
CA MET A 95 9.24 9.33 -11.32
C MET A 95 9.48 10.84 -11.29
N GLN A 96 10.00 11.39 -12.39
CA GLN A 96 9.87 12.83 -12.64
C GLN A 96 8.40 13.14 -12.95
N VAL A 97 7.85 14.15 -12.28
CA VAL A 97 6.52 14.68 -12.57
C VAL A 97 6.55 15.25 -13.99
N PHE A 98 5.69 14.75 -14.87
CA PHE A 98 5.56 15.31 -16.22
C PHE A 98 4.97 16.71 -16.09
N GLU A 99 5.77 17.73 -16.35
CA GLU A 99 5.41 19.14 -16.28
C GLU A 99 5.29 19.73 -17.69
N PRO A 100 4.09 19.74 -18.31
CA PRO A 100 3.93 20.12 -19.71
C PRO A 100 4.32 21.57 -19.97
N PHE A 101 3.95 22.49 -19.06
CA PHE A 101 4.28 23.91 -19.18
C PHE A 101 5.79 24.13 -19.17
N SER A 102 6.52 23.42 -18.30
CA SER A 102 7.98 23.44 -18.26
C SER A 102 8.62 22.96 -19.57
N ILE A 103 8.05 21.94 -20.21
CA ILE A 103 8.50 21.47 -21.55
C ILE A 103 8.28 22.55 -22.61
N LEU A 104 7.17 23.29 -22.53
CA LEU A 104 6.91 24.43 -23.42
C LEU A 104 7.67 25.71 -23.00
N GLY A 105 8.36 25.73 -21.85
CA GLY A 105 9.01 26.91 -21.30
C GLY A 105 8.03 28.00 -20.85
N LEU A 106 6.84 27.61 -20.41
CA LEU A 106 5.78 28.49 -19.94
C LEU A 106 5.55 28.33 -18.43
N GLU A 107 4.99 29.36 -17.79
CA GLU A 107 4.53 29.26 -16.40
C GLU A 107 3.16 28.59 -16.28
N HIS A 108 2.88 28.02 -15.11
CA HIS A 108 1.55 27.48 -14.78
C HIS A 108 0.50 28.60 -14.85
N GLY A 109 -0.51 28.41 -15.69
CA GLY A 109 -1.57 29.41 -15.94
C GLY A 109 -1.34 30.28 -17.18
N ALA A 110 -0.36 29.95 -18.02
CA ALA A 110 -0.22 30.58 -19.34
C ALA A 110 -1.50 30.46 -20.18
N SER A 111 -1.79 31.49 -20.99
CA SER A 111 -2.99 31.51 -21.82
C SER A 111 -2.92 30.46 -22.94
N ASP A 112 -4.07 29.96 -23.39
CA ASP A 112 -4.16 29.05 -24.56
C ASP A 112 -3.43 29.60 -25.80
N SER A 113 -3.40 30.93 -25.94
CA SER A 113 -2.72 31.60 -27.04
C SER A 113 -1.19 31.46 -26.94
N ASP A 114 -0.65 31.48 -25.72
CA ASP A 114 0.79 31.33 -25.45
C ASP A 114 1.23 29.87 -25.59
N ILE A 115 0.39 28.93 -25.13
CA ILE A 115 0.58 27.49 -25.34
C ILE A 115 0.69 27.18 -26.83
N LYS A 116 -0.27 27.66 -27.64
CA LYS A 116 -0.27 27.45 -29.10
C LYS A 116 0.96 28.04 -29.78
N LYS A 117 1.40 29.23 -29.35
CA LYS A 117 2.61 29.88 -29.88
C LYS A 117 3.87 29.10 -29.54
N ALA A 118 4.04 28.71 -28.27
CA ALA A 118 5.20 27.96 -27.81
C ALA A 118 5.28 26.59 -28.49
N TYR A 119 4.15 25.88 -28.58
CA TYR A 119 4.07 24.60 -29.29
C TYR A 119 4.49 24.73 -30.76
N ARG A 120 3.97 25.72 -31.50
CA ARG A 120 4.30 25.92 -32.91
C ARG A 120 5.78 26.24 -33.12
N ARG A 121 6.43 26.95 -32.19
CA ARG A 121 7.87 27.22 -32.24
C ARG A 121 8.68 25.95 -32.09
N LEU A 122 8.37 25.15 -31.06
CA LEU A 122 9.05 23.88 -30.80
C LEU A 122 8.82 22.87 -31.93
N SER A 123 7.60 22.80 -32.49
CA SER A 123 7.29 21.87 -33.58
C SER A 123 8.08 22.15 -34.85
N ILE A 124 8.41 23.42 -35.13
CA ILE A 124 9.25 23.79 -36.28
C ILE A 124 10.71 23.46 -36.00
N GLN A 125 11.17 23.72 -34.78
CA GLN A 125 12.55 23.46 -34.36
C GLN A 125 12.90 21.96 -34.41
N TYR A 126 12.01 21.11 -33.91
CA TYR A 126 12.17 19.66 -33.87
C TYR A 126 11.47 18.95 -35.04
N HIS A 127 11.16 19.68 -36.12
CA HIS A 127 10.53 19.07 -37.29
C HIS A 127 11.53 18.13 -37.98
N PRO A 128 11.21 16.84 -38.21
CA PRO A 128 12.16 15.87 -38.77
C PRO A 128 12.65 16.26 -40.18
N ASP A 129 11.84 16.99 -40.94
CA ASP A 129 12.19 17.53 -42.27
C ASP A 129 13.28 18.62 -42.22
N LYS A 130 13.39 19.35 -41.09
CA LYS A 130 14.35 20.45 -40.93
C LYS A 130 15.58 20.05 -40.12
N ASN A 131 15.48 19.00 -39.32
CA ASN A 131 16.58 18.43 -38.55
C ASN A 131 16.63 16.91 -38.75
N PRO A 132 17.03 16.44 -39.96
CA PRO A 132 17.29 15.03 -40.17
C PRO A 132 18.51 14.66 -39.30
N ASP A 133 18.28 13.92 -38.22
CA ASP A 133 19.37 13.43 -37.39
C ASP A 133 20.35 12.63 -38.27
N PRO A 134 21.67 12.85 -38.15
CA PRO A 134 22.64 11.95 -38.75
C PRO A 134 22.58 10.65 -37.95
N GLY A 135 21.95 9.63 -38.54
CA GLY A 135 22.03 8.26 -38.03
C GLY A 135 23.47 7.77 -37.89
#